data_AF-A0A5K0UVP9-F1
#
_entry.id   AF-A0A5K0UVP9-F1
#
_cell.length_a   1.000
_cell.length_b   1.000
_cell.length_c   1.000
_cell.angle_alpha   90.00
_cell.angle_beta   90.00
_cell.angle_gamma   90.00
#
_symmetry.space_group_name_H-M   'P 1'
#
loop_
_entity.id
_entity.type
_entity.pdbx_description
1 polymer ?
#
loop_
_entity_poly.entity_id
_entity_poly.type
_entity_poly.pdbx_seq_one_letter_code
_entity_poly.pdbx_strand_id
1 'polypeptide(L)' 'LGEDAKIEDIGPPEKVINAFGPEITGENVEGKVLSMAVTEHFGRKYYHYELEPPHVLISATAAGNRLYMFGITGS' A
#
# COMPACT_ATOMS: atom_id res chain seq x y z
N LEU A 1 8.88 20.96 13.70
CA LEU A 1 7.54 20.99 13.09
C LEU A 1 7.58 19.94 12.00
N GLY A 2 7.14 18.72 12.35
CA GLY A 2 7.44 17.51 11.58
C GLY A 2 6.68 17.49 10.26
N GLU A 3 7.37 17.07 9.21
CA GLU A 3 6.82 16.93 7.86
C GLU A 3 5.56 16.03 7.88
N ASP A 4 4.52 16.45 7.16
CA ASP A 4 3.37 15.60 6.82
C ASP A 4 3.74 14.87 5.54
N ALA A 5 4.42 13.73 5.69
CA ALA A 5 4.90 12.93 4.59
C ALA A 5 3.73 12.45 3.74
N LYS A 6 3.90 12.53 2.42
CA LYS A 6 2.94 12.02 1.45
C LYS A 6 3.38 10.64 0.99
N ILE A 7 2.42 9.77 0.68
CA ILE A 7 2.76 8.43 0.19
C ILE A 7 3.53 8.51 -1.14
N GLU A 8 3.31 9.57 -1.92
CA GLU A 8 4.07 9.83 -3.14
C GLU A 8 5.56 10.11 -2.90
N ASP A 9 5.94 10.58 -1.71
CA ASP A 9 7.36 10.84 -1.37
C ASP A 9 8.15 9.53 -1.23
N ILE A 10 7.46 8.42 -0.92
CA ILE A 10 8.01 7.07 -0.92
C ILE A 10 8.16 6.57 -2.36
N GLY A 11 7.13 6.79 -3.18
CA GLY A 11 7.13 6.55 -4.61
C GLY A 11 5.77 6.12 -5.16
N PRO A 12 5.73 5.65 -6.42
CA PRO A 12 4.49 5.18 -7.04
C PRO A 12 3.98 3.87 -6.39
N PRO A 13 2.71 3.49 -6.62
CA PRO A 13 2.11 2.30 -6.01
C PRO A 13 2.96 1.04 -6.12
N GLU A 14 3.58 0.79 -7.28
CA GLU A 14 4.43 -0.37 -7.55
C GLU A 14 5.65 -0.41 -6.62
N LYS A 15 6.29 0.75 -6.38
CA LYS A 15 7.44 0.84 -5.48
C LYS A 15 7.04 0.58 -4.05
N VAL A 16 5.89 1.11 -3.61
CA VAL A 16 5.40 0.94 -2.25
C VAL A 16 5.05 -0.52 -1.97
N ILE A 17 4.30 -1.20 -2.85
CA ILE A 17 3.92 -2.60 -2.62
C ILE A 17 5.13 -3.54 -2.69
N ASN A 18 6.07 -3.32 -3.61
CA ASN A 18 7.28 -4.14 -3.68
C ASN A 18 8.18 -3.97 -2.46
N ALA A 19 8.21 -2.78 -1.86
CA ALA A 19 9.03 -2.50 -0.69
C ALA A 19 8.41 -2.99 0.63
N PHE A 20 7.09 -2.87 0.79
CA PHE A 20 6.41 -3.10 2.07
C PHE A 20 5.35 -4.21 2.06
N GLY A 21 4.90 -4.65 0.88
CA GLY A 21 3.95 -5.74 0.72
C GLY A 21 4.33 -7.03 1.46
N PRO A 22 5.60 -7.49 1.40
CA PRO A 22 6.03 -8.69 2.11
C PRO A 22 5.81 -8.66 3.63
N GLU A 23 5.85 -7.48 4.25
CA GLU A 23 5.62 -7.34 5.70
C GLU A 23 4.13 -7.51 6.08
N ILE A 24 3.23 -7.35 5.12
CA ILE A 24 1.78 -7.52 5.29
C ILE A 24 1.35 -8.95 4.91
N THR A 25 1.89 -9.48 3.81
CA THR A 25 1.50 -10.80 3.29
C THR A 25 2.30 -11.95 3.90
N GLY A 26 3.49 -11.67 4.45
CA GLY A 26 4.44 -12.68 4.94
C GLY A 26 5.26 -13.36 3.83
N GLU A 27 5.17 -12.89 2.58
CA GLU A 27 5.81 -13.49 1.42
C GLU A 27 6.04 -12.50 0.27
N ASN A 28 6.86 -12.87 -0.71
CA ASN A 28 7.08 -12.02 -1.89
C ASN A 28 5.76 -11.80 -2.67
N VAL A 29 5.55 -10.55 -3.10
CA VAL A 29 4.36 -10.06 -3.82
C VAL A 29 4.56 -9.93 -5.33
N GLU A 30 5.79 -10.16 -5.82
CA GLU A 30 6.10 -10.14 -7.25
C GLU A 30 5.22 -11.12 -8.04
N GLY A 31 4.57 -10.63 -9.10
CA GLY A 31 3.66 -11.42 -9.92
C GLY A 31 2.30 -11.73 -9.29
N LYS A 32 2.04 -11.28 -8.05
CA LYS A 32 0.77 -11.53 -7.34
C LYS A 32 -0.21 -10.36 -7.38
N VAL A 33 0.24 -9.16 -7.74
CA VAL A 33 -0.65 -7.99 -7.78
C VAL A 33 -1.53 -8.06 -9.03
N LEU A 34 -2.84 -8.20 -8.83
CA LEU A 34 -3.85 -8.24 -9.88
C LEU A 34 -4.23 -6.83 -10.35
N SER A 35 -4.39 -5.91 -9.39
CA SER A 35 -4.82 -4.54 -9.69
C SER A 35 -4.25 -3.55 -8.66
N MET A 36 -4.13 -2.30 -9.10
CA MET A 36 -3.77 -1.16 -8.26
C MET A 36 -4.73 0.00 -8.53
N ALA A 37 -5.13 0.71 -7.49
CA ALA A 37 -5.94 1.92 -7.62
C ALA A 37 -5.41 3.02 -6.71
N VAL A 38 -5.47 4.26 -7.21
CA VAL A 38 -5.14 5.46 -6.43
C VAL A 38 -6.43 6.24 -6.21
N THR A 39 -6.70 6.57 -4.94
CA THR A 39 -7.84 7.42 -4.57
C THR A 39 -7.35 8.55 -3.68
N GLU A 40 -8.12 9.64 -3.61
CA GLU A 40 -7.82 10.77 -2.74
C GLU A 40 -9.03 11.05 -1.85
N HIS A 41 -8.79 11.13 -0.55
CA HIS A 41 -9.80 11.45 0.45
C HIS A 41 -9.24 12.53 1.38
N PHE A 42 -9.94 13.67 1.45
CA PHE A 42 -9.54 14.82 2.28
C PHE A 42 -8.10 15.28 2.04
N GLY A 43 -7.68 15.35 0.76
CA GLY A 43 -6.34 15.79 0.37
C GLY A 43 -5.23 14.76 0.59
N ARG A 44 -5.58 13.52 0.97
CA ARG A 44 -4.63 12.44 1.22
C ARG A 44 -4.84 11.30 0.23
N LYS A 45 -3.74 10.88 -0.39
CA LYS A 45 -3.76 9.77 -1.33
C LYS A 45 -3.68 8.43 -0.62
N TYR A 46 -4.41 7.48 -1.17
CA TYR A 46 -4.44 6.08 -0.76
C TYR A 46 -4.10 5.22 -1.97
N TYR A 47 -3.20 4.27 -1.78
CA TYR A 47 -2.91 3.23 -2.75
C TYR A 47 -3.61 1.95 -2.31
N HIS A 48 -4.42 1.40 -3.21
CA HIS A 48 -5.13 0.16 -3.01
C HIS A 48 -4.56 -0.91 -3.91
N TYR A 49 -4.46 -2.12 -3.40
CA TYR A 49 -3.89 -3.27 -4.08
C TYR A 49 -4.81 -4.47 -3.91
N GLU A 50 -4.97 -5.23 -4.99
CA GLU A 50 -5.60 -6.55 -4.96
C GLU A 50 -4.52 -7.57 -5.34
N LEU A 51 -4.30 -8.58 -4.49
CA LEU A 51 -3.29 -9.61 -4.70
C LEU A 51 -3.94 -11.00 -4.77
N GLU A 52 -3.35 -11.89 -5.56
CA GLU A 52 -3.67 -13.33 -5.61
C GLU A 52 -2.49 -14.15 -6.18
N PRO A 53 -2.21 -15.37 -5.68
CA PRO A 53 -2.65 -15.96 -4.40
C PRO A 53 -1.68 -15.62 -3.24
N PRO A 54 -2.16 -15.44 -1.98
CA PRO A 54 -3.54 -15.51 -1.51
C PRO A 54 -4.34 -14.24 -1.84
N HIS A 55 -5.67 -14.29 -1.72
CA HIS A 55 -6.53 -13.12 -1.91
C HIS A 55 -6.31 -12.11 -0.78
N VAL A 56 -5.60 -11.02 -1.09
CA VAL A 56 -5.34 -9.93 -0.12
C VAL A 56 -5.73 -8.60 -0.72
N LEU A 57 -6.53 -7.83 0.03
CA LEU A 57 -6.82 -6.42 -0.25
C LEU A 57 -5.95 -5.57 0.67
N ILE A 58 -5.10 -4.72 0.09
CA ILE A 58 -4.23 -3.83 0.86
C ILE A 58 -4.60 -2.38 0.56
N SER A 59 -4.74 -1.56 1.59
CA SER A 59 -4.82 -0.10 1.49
C SER A 59 -3.64 0.54 2.21
N ALA A 60 -2.99 1.52 1.57
CA ALA A 60 -1.81 2.20 2.08
C ALA A 60 -1.94 3.72 2.00
N THR A 61 -1.46 4.44 3.01
CA THR A 61 -1.34 5.91 3.00
C THR A 61 -0.23 6.39 3.93
N ALA A 62 0.22 7.63 3.78
CA ALA A 62 1.14 8.28 4.72
C ALA A 62 0.45 9.45 5.43
N ALA A 63 0.77 9.63 6.72
CA ALA A 63 0.31 10.76 7.52
C ALA A 63 1.30 11.06 8.65
N GLY A 64 1.61 12.33 8.88
CA GLY A 64 2.71 12.70 9.77
C GLY A 64 4.03 12.11 9.25
N ASN A 65 4.78 11.39 10.07
CA ASN A 65 6.01 10.70 9.62
C ASN A 65 5.84 9.19 9.35
N ARG A 66 4.60 8.69 9.31
CA ARG A 66 4.33 7.24 9.28
C ARG A 66 3.67 6.82 7.98
N LEU A 67 4.09 5.67 7.48
CA LEU A 67 3.34 4.87 6.51
C LEU A 67 2.36 3.97 7.27
N TYR A 68 1.11 3.98 6.84
CA TYR A 68 0.07 3.08 7.30
C TYR A 68 -0.27 2.12 6.16
N MET A 69 -0.31 0.82 6.46
CA MET A 69 -0.77 -0.21 5.55
C MET A 69 -1.72 -1.13 6.29
N PHE A 70 -2.85 -1.44 5.67
CA PHE A 70 -3.87 -2.33 6.21
C PHE A 70 -4.17 -3.40 5.17
N GLY A 71 -4.03 -4.68 5.56
CA GLY A 71 -4.32 -5.83 4.70
C GLY A 71 -5.52 -6.61 5.23
N ILE A 72 -6.43 -7.00 4.35
CA ILE A 72 -7.50 -7.95 4.61
C ILE A 72 -7.22 -9.19 3.78
N THR A 73 -6.99 -10.32 4.43
CA THR A 73 -6.80 -11.61 3.77
C THR A 73 -8.10 -12.40 3.76
N GLY A 74 -8.53 -12.82 2.58
CA GLY A 74 -9.61 -13.80 2.42
C GLY A 74 -9.02 -15.20 2.27
N SER A 75 -9.52 -16.15 3.06
CA SER A 75 -9.10 -17.56 3.09
C SER A 75 -10.24 -18.50 2.71
#